data_AF-A0A5B8VU00-F1
#
_entry.id   AF-A0A5B8VU00-F1
#
_cell.length_a   1.000
_cell.length_b   1.000
_cell.length_c   1.000
_cell.angle_alpha   90.00
_cell.angle_beta   90.00
_cell.angle_gamma   90.00
#
_symmetry.space_group_name_H-M   'P 1'
#
loop_
_entity.id
_entity.type
_entity.pdbx_description
1 polymer ?
#
loop_
_entity_poly.entity_id
_entity_poly.type
_entity_poly.pdbx_seq_one_letter_code
_entity_poly.pdbx_strand_id
1 'polypeptide(L)'
;MKSILIQLIIFMLCCNYCVVHAQQSKVKPLQQSKWVYLRIGQSGKPEGKLLYRHTAKGDRIMDFSKAGYKGGGVALPHVPVKITLKPVKGDNALAIQAAIDKVGRLPLINGYRGTVLLAPGVFECYGPFKINNKGVVLSGSGSEKRGTVLQLMGEPHTAIEIRGQIKVEGLGHATQITDRYVPAGSDYIDVQNAAGLKPGDWIRITKSVTPAWLHFMGMDQLSRNNKPQTWLSGELFTDRQIASIDNKKLTLEVPLSDSYDGQYLDPPGVRVEKIQYTDVLSDIGITDLSIYARPQSGTINEHHDQALLLSGVQDAWVKNVRILNTVNSIRIKGRRMTFDHVFIEHVVPTTGAAKPADLSVGGTQLLFNQCFIQGDNVFYFATGARVTGPIVLLNCIFTGKGWIQPHQRWATGILVDGCKVPEGGIDFMNRGAYGSGHGWAVGWAVAWNCQAASYLNQMPPGSANWVIGSTGKKMYKPMPFNKSPNVPAGIYDAYGTSVIPKSLYLAQLRDRLGAEALSNIGY
;
A
#
# COMPACT_ATOMS: atom_id res chain seq x y z
N MET A 1 -42.84 17.82 64.80
CA MET A 1 -43.36 16.95 63.71
C MET A 1 -44.03 17.76 62.61
N LYS A 2 -43.29 18.63 61.92
CA LYS A 2 -43.73 19.39 60.73
C LYS A 2 -42.58 19.69 59.75
N SER A 3 -41.45 18.97 59.82
CA SER A 3 -40.32 19.18 58.89
C SER A 3 -39.77 17.91 58.25
N ILE A 4 -40.53 16.80 58.25
CA ILE A 4 -40.14 15.56 57.56
C ILE A 4 -41.06 15.26 56.36
N LEU A 5 -42.18 15.98 56.20
CA LEU A 5 -43.14 15.73 55.13
C LEU A 5 -42.89 16.54 53.83
N ILE A 6 -42.02 17.57 53.86
CA ILE A 6 -41.69 18.37 52.68
C ILE A 6 -40.50 17.79 51.91
N GLN A 7 -39.69 16.94 52.55
CA GLN A 7 -38.48 16.36 51.93
C GLN A 7 -38.74 15.05 51.16
N LEU A 8 -39.92 14.43 51.33
CA LEU A 8 -40.32 13.24 50.57
C LEU A 8 -41.08 13.54 49.27
N ILE A 9 -41.63 14.76 49.09
CA ILE A 9 -42.36 15.11 47.86
C ILE A 9 -41.41 15.63 46.76
N ILE A 10 -40.25 16.19 47.11
CA ILE A 10 -39.25 16.65 46.13
C ILE A 10 -38.44 15.46 45.55
N PHE A 11 -38.31 14.35 46.29
CA PHE A 11 -37.57 13.18 45.80
C PHE A 11 -38.36 12.30 44.83
N MET A 12 -39.70 12.35 44.86
CA MET A 12 -40.57 11.60 43.93
C MET A 12 -40.88 12.33 42.62
N LEU A 13 -40.63 13.64 42.52
CA LEU A 13 -40.83 14.41 41.28
C LEU A 13 -39.57 14.51 40.40
N CYS A 14 -38.38 14.22 40.93
CA CYS A 14 -37.15 14.16 40.14
C CYS A 14 -36.87 12.80 39.50
N CYS A 15 -37.61 11.73 39.85
CA CYS A 15 -37.46 10.42 39.21
C CYS A 15 -38.27 10.25 37.90
N ASN A 16 -39.04 11.26 37.47
CA ASN A 16 -39.85 11.19 36.24
C ASN A 16 -39.43 12.14 35.11
N TYR A 17 -38.26 12.77 35.19
CA TYR A 17 -37.74 13.65 34.12
C TYR A 17 -36.29 13.32 33.70
N CYS A 18 -35.93 12.05 33.71
CA CYS A 18 -34.73 11.55 33.04
C CYS A 18 -35.00 10.21 32.33
N VAL A 19 -36.12 10.13 31.58
CA VAL A 19 -36.15 9.25 30.40
C VAL A 19 -35.48 10.04 29.27
N VAL A 20 -34.18 10.24 29.39
CA VAL A 20 -33.35 10.48 28.21
C VAL A 20 -33.58 9.24 27.36
N HIS A 21 -34.18 9.44 26.19
CA HIS A 21 -34.21 8.43 25.15
C HIS A 21 -32.77 8.04 24.85
N ALA A 22 -32.26 7.01 25.54
CA ALA A 22 -31.21 6.19 25.01
C ALA A 22 -31.81 5.55 23.76
N GLN A 23 -31.73 6.27 22.63
CA GLN A 23 -31.69 5.60 21.35
C GLN A 23 -30.52 4.63 21.46
N GLN A 24 -30.82 3.39 21.82
CA GLN A 24 -30.04 2.25 21.39
C GLN A 24 -29.93 2.46 19.89
N SER A 25 -28.80 3.03 19.44
CA SER A 25 -28.44 2.98 18.05
C SER A 25 -28.44 1.48 17.73
N LYS A 26 -29.51 1.01 17.07
CA LYS A 26 -29.59 -0.36 16.61
C LYS A 26 -28.36 -0.52 15.75
N VAL A 27 -27.34 -1.21 16.26
CA VAL A 27 -26.17 -1.56 15.48
C VAL A 27 -26.74 -2.27 14.27
N LYS A 28 -26.65 -1.64 13.10
CA LYS A 28 -27.18 -2.24 11.88
C LYS A 28 -26.51 -3.61 11.76
N PRO A 29 -27.27 -4.69 11.55
CA PRO A 29 -26.69 -6.01 11.40
C PRO A 29 -25.67 -5.94 10.26
N LEU A 30 -24.49 -6.52 10.49
CA LEU A 30 -23.44 -6.55 9.49
C LEU A 30 -23.99 -7.16 8.19
N GLN A 31 -23.79 -6.46 7.08
CA GLN A 31 -24.28 -6.91 5.78
C GLN A 31 -23.21 -7.80 5.11
N GLN A 32 -23.61 -8.79 4.30
CA GLN A 32 -22.64 -9.41 3.39
C GLN A 32 -22.43 -8.50 2.18
N SER A 33 -21.17 -8.31 1.76
CA SER A 33 -20.91 -7.64 0.50
C SER A 33 -21.42 -8.48 -0.68
N LYS A 34 -21.87 -7.81 -1.74
CA LYS A 34 -22.24 -8.43 -3.01
C LYS A 34 -21.03 -8.82 -3.87
N TRP A 35 -19.82 -8.41 -3.49
CA TRP A 35 -18.62 -8.58 -4.31
C TRP A 35 -17.69 -9.67 -3.80
N VAL A 36 -17.46 -9.70 -2.49
CA VAL A 36 -16.74 -10.76 -1.81
C VAL A 36 -17.46 -11.10 -0.52
N TYR A 37 -17.82 -12.35 -0.30
CA TYR A 37 -18.56 -12.77 0.88
C TYR A 37 -18.17 -14.17 1.30
N LEU A 38 -18.31 -14.47 2.59
CA LEU A 38 -18.09 -15.83 3.09
C LEU A 38 -19.22 -16.74 2.58
N ARG A 39 -18.86 -17.91 2.07
CA ARG A 39 -19.82 -18.98 1.78
C ARG A 39 -20.62 -19.26 3.05
N ILE A 40 -21.93 -19.36 2.94
CA ILE A 40 -22.78 -19.81 4.05
C ILE A 40 -23.03 -21.30 3.86
N GLY A 41 -22.71 -22.10 4.87
CA GLY A 41 -22.95 -23.53 4.89
C GLY A 41 -24.40 -23.91 5.12
N GLN A 42 -24.69 -25.20 5.00
CA GLN A 42 -26.05 -25.74 5.22
C GLN A 42 -26.59 -25.43 6.64
N SER A 43 -25.69 -25.21 7.61
CA SER A 43 -26.05 -24.81 8.97
C SER A 43 -26.39 -23.31 9.13
N GLY A 44 -26.43 -22.55 8.03
CA GLY A 44 -26.65 -21.09 8.06
C GLY A 44 -25.46 -20.29 8.62
N LYS A 45 -24.29 -20.90 8.80
CA LYS A 45 -23.07 -20.25 9.31
C LYS A 45 -22.03 -20.06 8.21
N PRO A 46 -21.18 -19.01 8.27
CA PRO A 46 -20.08 -18.85 7.34
C PRO A 46 -19.11 -20.05 7.37
N GLU A 47 -18.95 -20.72 6.23
CA GLU A 47 -17.88 -21.67 5.93
C GLU A 47 -16.67 -20.88 5.41
N GLY A 48 -15.46 -21.19 5.88
CA GLY A 48 -14.24 -20.38 5.70
C GLY A 48 -13.66 -20.32 4.28
N LYS A 49 -14.50 -20.20 3.24
CA LYS A 49 -14.10 -19.89 1.88
C LYS A 49 -14.86 -18.67 1.37
N LEU A 50 -14.14 -17.70 0.84
CA LEU A 50 -14.66 -16.52 0.17
C LEU A 50 -15.18 -16.89 -1.22
N LEU A 51 -16.30 -16.29 -1.59
CA LEU A 51 -16.89 -16.33 -2.91
C LEU A 51 -16.76 -14.94 -3.55
N TYR A 52 -16.51 -14.93 -4.85
CA TYR A 52 -16.25 -13.71 -5.62
C TYR A 52 -17.33 -13.52 -6.68
N ARG A 53 -17.91 -12.32 -6.71
CA ARG A 53 -18.73 -11.88 -7.83
C ARG A 53 -17.84 -11.41 -8.98
N HIS A 54 -18.25 -11.77 -10.19
CA HIS A 54 -17.61 -11.31 -11.42
C HIS A 54 -18.43 -10.20 -12.09
N THR A 55 -17.75 -9.31 -12.82
CA THR A 55 -18.36 -8.45 -13.83
C THR A 55 -18.84 -9.30 -15.02
N ALA A 56 -19.56 -8.70 -15.96
CA ALA A 56 -19.97 -9.39 -17.19
C ALA A 56 -18.77 -9.87 -18.04
N LYS A 57 -17.62 -9.19 -17.96
CA LYS A 57 -16.38 -9.58 -18.63
C LYS A 57 -15.53 -10.58 -17.83
N GLY A 58 -15.97 -10.95 -16.62
CA GLY A 58 -15.27 -11.92 -15.77
C GLY A 58 -14.34 -11.30 -14.72
N ASP A 59 -14.25 -9.97 -14.61
CA ASP A 59 -13.37 -9.31 -13.64
C ASP A 59 -13.88 -9.50 -12.22
N ARG A 60 -12.96 -9.60 -11.26
CA ARG A 60 -13.28 -9.65 -9.84
C ARG A 60 -12.33 -8.82 -9.01
N ILE A 61 -12.73 -8.58 -7.76
CA ILE A 61 -11.79 -8.15 -6.73
C ILE A 61 -10.72 -9.25 -6.57
N MET A 62 -9.46 -8.90 -6.75
CA MET A 62 -8.34 -9.85 -6.70
C MET A 62 -8.07 -10.37 -5.28
N ASP A 63 -7.30 -11.46 -5.18
CA ASP A 63 -6.71 -11.90 -3.91
C ASP A 63 -5.52 -10.99 -3.52
N PHE A 64 -5.68 -10.24 -2.42
CA PHE A 64 -4.66 -9.35 -1.89
C PHE A 64 -3.72 -10.02 -0.87
N SER A 65 -4.00 -11.26 -0.46
CA SER A 65 -3.24 -11.98 0.59
C SER A 65 -1.74 -12.12 0.29
N LYS A 66 -1.34 -11.96 -0.98
CA LYS A 66 0.05 -12.03 -1.47
C LYS A 66 0.89 -10.79 -1.16
N ALA A 67 0.32 -9.78 -0.51
CA ALA A 67 1.04 -8.60 -0.04
C ALA A 67 1.76 -8.84 1.30
N GLY A 68 3.00 -8.35 1.41
CA GLY A 68 3.84 -8.42 2.60
C GLY A 68 5.14 -9.20 2.40
N TYR A 69 5.99 -9.17 3.43
CA TYR A 69 7.24 -9.93 3.53
C TYR A 69 7.02 -11.39 3.12
N LYS A 70 7.87 -11.89 2.20
CA LYS A 70 7.79 -13.24 1.62
C LYS A 70 6.42 -13.65 1.04
N GLY A 71 5.57 -12.67 0.70
CA GLY A 71 4.25 -12.91 0.11
C GLY A 71 3.09 -12.90 1.12
N GLY A 72 3.30 -12.36 2.32
CA GLY A 72 2.27 -12.17 3.34
C GLY A 72 2.01 -13.40 4.20
N GLY A 73 1.59 -13.18 5.45
CA GLY A 73 1.31 -14.25 6.43
C GLY A 73 2.53 -14.92 7.07
N VAL A 74 3.73 -14.37 6.83
CA VAL A 74 4.99 -14.85 7.39
C VAL A 74 5.41 -13.94 8.54
N ALA A 75 5.80 -14.54 9.67
CA ALA A 75 6.32 -13.80 10.80
C ALA A 75 7.61 -13.07 10.43
N LEU A 76 7.76 -11.83 10.89
CA LEU A 76 8.99 -11.09 10.70
C LEU A 76 10.12 -11.73 11.53
N PRO A 77 11.30 -12.00 10.94
CA PRO A 77 12.33 -12.81 11.57
C PRO A 77 13.02 -12.04 12.71
N HIS A 78 13.39 -12.77 13.77
CA HIS A 78 14.33 -12.27 14.78
C HIS A 78 15.75 -12.70 14.40
N VAL A 79 16.54 -11.75 13.91
CA VAL A 79 17.90 -12.00 13.42
C VAL A 79 18.93 -11.75 14.54
N PRO A 80 19.87 -12.68 14.83
CA PRO A 80 20.84 -12.51 15.91
C PRO A 80 21.71 -11.26 15.77
N VAL A 81 21.92 -10.56 16.89
CA VAL A 81 22.83 -9.41 17.00
C VAL A 81 24.28 -9.86 16.80
N LYS A 82 25.01 -9.12 15.96
CA LYS A 82 26.44 -9.34 15.70
C LYS A 82 27.31 -8.18 16.15
N ILE A 83 26.77 -6.97 16.13
CA ILE A 83 27.44 -5.76 16.59
C ILE A 83 26.44 -4.92 17.37
N THR A 84 26.88 -4.37 18.50
CA THR A 84 26.14 -3.37 19.26
C THR A 84 26.92 -2.07 19.31
N LEU A 85 26.27 -0.95 18.98
CA LEU A 85 26.84 0.38 19.07
C LEU A 85 26.17 1.18 20.18
N LYS A 86 26.96 1.92 20.94
CA LYS A 86 26.48 2.96 21.86
C LYS A 86 26.63 4.32 21.18
N PRO A 87 25.72 5.28 21.42
CA PRO A 87 25.87 6.62 20.87
C PRO A 87 27.12 7.28 21.44
N VAL A 88 27.82 8.02 20.58
CA VAL A 88 28.91 8.92 20.97
C VAL A 88 28.51 10.38 20.73
N LYS A 89 29.20 11.30 21.39
CA LYS A 89 29.02 12.74 21.13
C LYS A 89 29.48 13.08 19.72
N GLY A 90 28.69 13.88 18.98
CA GLY A 90 28.97 14.25 17.60
C GLY A 90 28.51 13.20 16.60
N ASP A 91 29.06 13.23 15.38
CA ASP A 91 28.58 12.41 14.27
C ASP A 91 28.81 10.90 14.49
N ASN A 92 27.73 10.14 14.48
CA ASN A 92 27.73 8.68 14.60
C ASN A 92 27.69 7.97 13.24
N ALA A 93 27.55 8.71 12.13
CA ALA A 93 27.20 8.11 10.85
C ALA A 93 28.24 7.13 10.31
N LEU A 94 29.52 7.49 10.40
CA LEU A 94 30.62 6.62 9.97
C LEU A 94 30.71 5.33 10.80
N ALA A 95 30.47 5.40 12.11
CA ALA A 95 30.51 4.24 12.99
C ALA A 95 29.36 3.27 12.68
N ILE A 96 28.16 3.81 12.46
CA ILE A 96 26.98 3.02 12.06
C ILE A 96 27.22 2.36 10.70
N GLN A 97 27.71 3.12 9.70
CA GLN A 97 28.02 2.56 8.38
C GLN A 97 29.07 1.45 8.46
N ALA A 98 30.14 1.66 9.22
CA ALA A 98 31.19 0.65 9.39
C ALA A 98 30.66 -0.64 10.04
N ALA A 99 29.73 -0.55 10.99
CA ALA A 99 29.07 -1.71 11.58
C ALA A 99 28.18 -2.44 10.57
N ILE A 100 27.39 -1.71 9.77
CA ILE A 100 26.57 -2.26 8.69
C ILE A 100 27.45 -3.00 7.69
N ASP A 101 28.56 -2.40 7.24
CA ASP A 101 29.49 -3.00 6.29
C ASP A 101 30.16 -4.26 6.86
N LYS A 102 30.53 -4.23 8.15
CA LYS A 102 31.13 -5.38 8.83
C LYS A 102 30.14 -6.55 8.92
N VAL A 103 28.89 -6.30 9.30
CA VAL A 103 27.84 -7.33 9.27
C VAL A 103 27.57 -7.79 7.83
N GLY A 104 27.57 -6.87 6.86
CA GLY A 104 27.40 -7.14 5.44
C GLY A 104 28.44 -8.11 4.84
N ARG A 105 29.59 -8.30 5.49
CA ARG A 105 30.65 -9.25 5.09
C ARG A 105 30.55 -10.62 5.78
N LEU A 106 29.74 -10.77 6.83
CA LEU A 106 29.59 -12.05 7.53
C LEU A 106 28.89 -13.11 6.65
N PRO A 107 29.18 -14.41 6.80
CA PRO A 107 28.50 -15.46 6.05
C PRO A 107 26.98 -15.40 6.20
N LEU A 108 26.26 -15.80 5.14
CA LEU A 108 24.81 -15.98 5.21
C LEU A 108 24.48 -17.28 5.94
N ILE A 109 23.70 -17.19 7.01
CA ILE A 109 23.11 -18.31 7.73
C ILE A 109 21.60 -18.18 7.59
N ASN A 110 20.96 -19.13 6.89
CA ASN A 110 19.52 -19.13 6.63
C ASN A 110 18.99 -17.83 5.99
N GLY A 111 19.78 -17.20 5.12
CA GLY A 111 19.42 -15.95 4.44
C GLY A 111 19.83 -14.66 5.17
N TYR A 112 20.39 -14.74 6.37
CA TYR A 112 20.78 -13.56 7.16
C TYR A 112 22.26 -13.53 7.50
N ARG A 113 22.85 -12.34 7.54
CA ARG A 113 24.22 -12.08 7.99
C ARG A 113 24.26 -11.65 9.45
N GLY A 114 23.23 -10.92 9.89
CA GLY A 114 23.09 -10.52 11.29
C GLY A 114 22.45 -9.15 11.49
N THR A 115 22.31 -8.79 12.75
CA THR A 115 21.75 -7.50 13.17
C THR A 115 22.86 -6.58 13.71
N VAL A 116 22.84 -5.33 13.25
CA VAL A 116 23.48 -4.20 13.93
C VAL A 116 22.46 -3.63 14.90
N LEU A 117 22.76 -3.73 16.21
CA LEU A 117 21.93 -3.17 17.27
C LEU A 117 22.47 -1.81 17.71
N LEU A 118 21.63 -0.79 17.67
CA LEU A 118 21.87 0.51 18.28
C LEU A 118 21.31 0.49 19.71
N ALA A 119 22.16 0.75 20.69
CA ALA A 119 21.77 0.85 22.10
C ALA A 119 20.81 2.04 22.31
N PRO A 120 20.15 2.14 23.48
CA PRO A 120 19.37 3.32 23.84
C PRO A 120 20.19 4.61 23.79
N GLY A 121 19.55 5.69 23.34
CA GLY A 121 20.12 7.04 23.31
C GLY A 121 20.03 7.71 21.94
N VAL A 122 20.63 8.90 21.85
CA VAL A 122 20.56 9.77 20.68
C VAL A 122 21.85 9.66 19.88
N PHE A 123 21.73 9.25 18.62
CA PHE A 123 22.81 9.22 17.64
C PHE A 123 22.64 10.45 16.75
N GLU A 124 23.52 11.44 16.87
CA GLU A 124 23.59 12.54 15.92
C GLU A 124 24.17 12.01 14.60
N CYS A 125 23.51 12.32 13.48
CA CYS A 125 23.80 11.73 12.17
C CYS A 125 23.89 12.84 11.13
N TYR A 126 25.07 13.08 10.58
CA TYR A 126 25.30 14.15 9.60
C TYR A 126 25.21 13.66 8.13
N GLY A 127 24.84 12.40 7.92
CA GLY A 127 24.72 11.81 6.59
C GLY A 127 24.03 10.44 6.58
N PRO A 128 23.74 9.91 5.38
CA PRO A 128 22.94 8.71 5.19
C PRO A 128 23.67 7.43 5.59
N PHE A 129 22.91 6.43 6.05
CA PHE A 129 23.36 5.03 6.15
C PHE A 129 22.93 4.24 4.93
N LYS A 130 23.80 3.37 4.43
CA LYS A 130 23.55 2.53 3.26
C LYS A 130 23.60 1.06 3.65
N ILE A 131 22.54 0.33 3.34
CA ILE A 131 22.52 -1.14 3.43
C ILE A 131 22.56 -1.69 2.01
N ASN A 132 23.72 -2.21 1.61
CA ASN A 132 23.97 -2.71 0.25
C ASN A 132 24.15 -4.22 0.18
N ASN A 133 23.91 -4.93 1.28
CA ASN A 133 24.10 -6.38 1.39
C ASN A 133 22.80 -7.04 1.84
N LYS A 134 22.44 -8.16 1.20
CA LYS A 134 21.33 -9.02 1.65
C LYS A 134 21.55 -9.58 3.05
N GLY A 135 20.47 -9.79 3.79
CA GLY A 135 20.47 -10.44 5.10
C GLY A 135 20.90 -9.55 6.27
N VAL A 136 20.97 -8.23 6.09
CA VAL A 136 21.39 -7.30 7.15
C VAL A 136 20.18 -6.63 7.79
N VAL A 137 20.15 -6.62 9.11
CA VAL A 137 19.12 -5.92 9.89
C VAL A 137 19.76 -4.76 10.66
N LEU A 138 19.14 -3.59 10.60
CA LEU A 138 19.43 -2.46 11.49
C LEU A 138 18.31 -2.39 12.52
N SER A 139 18.66 -2.49 13.80
CA SER A 139 17.70 -2.49 14.91
C SER A 139 18.11 -1.46 15.95
N GLY A 140 17.16 -0.69 16.47
CA GLY A 140 17.35 0.07 17.69
C GLY A 140 16.91 -0.70 18.92
N SER A 141 16.91 -0.02 20.06
CA SER A 141 16.47 -0.57 21.35
C SER A 141 15.07 -0.09 21.75
N GLY A 142 14.22 0.23 20.77
CA GLY A 142 12.87 0.76 20.90
C GLY A 142 12.69 2.12 20.20
N SER A 143 11.44 2.45 19.85
CA SER A 143 11.05 3.70 19.17
C SER A 143 10.51 4.78 20.14
N GLU A 144 10.39 4.48 21.43
CA GLU A 144 9.82 5.40 22.42
C GLU A 144 10.88 6.23 23.17
N LYS A 145 10.47 7.08 24.14
CA LYS A 145 11.32 8.06 24.87
C LYS A 145 12.62 7.53 25.52
N ARG A 146 12.78 6.21 25.64
CA ARG A 146 13.99 5.54 26.19
C ARG A 146 14.67 4.60 25.19
N GLY A 147 14.27 4.66 23.93
CA GLY A 147 14.79 3.84 22.86
C GLY A 147 15.95 4.50 22.12
N THR A 148 16.10 4.13 20.86
CA THR A 148 17.12 4.66 19.96
C THR A 148 16.55 5.80 19.12
N VAL A 149 17.24 6.94 19.08
CA VAL A 149 16.89 8.07 18.21
C VAL A 149 18.04 8.33 17.25
N LEU A 150 17.75 8.27 15.95
CA LEU A 150 18.59 8.81 14.88
C LEU A 150 18.21 10.27 14.69
N GLN A 151 19.04 11.18 15.18
CA GLN A 151 18.85 12.62 15.04
C GLN A 151 19.59 13.13 13.80
N LEU A 152 18.82 13.56 12.80
CA LEU A 152 19.37 14.07 11.53
C LEU A 152 19.90 15.49 11.73
N MET A 153 21.16 15.69 11.35
CA MET A 153 21.93 16.92 11.52
C MET A 153 22.58 17.32 10.20
N GLY A 154 23.02 18.58 10.10
CA GLY A 154 23.70 19.09 8.91
C GLY A 154 22.73 19.39 7.76
N GLU A 155 23.23 19.18 6.53
CA GLU A 155 22.46 19.39 5.30
C GLU A 155 21.37 18.32 5.14
N PRO A 156 20.21 18.66 4.54
CA PRO A 156 19.11 17.72 4.40
C PRO A 156 19.49 16.44 3.63
N HIS A 157 19.19 15.27 4.21
CA HIS A 157 19.52 13.97 3.63
C HIS A 157 18.51 12.87 3.96
N THR A 158 18.64 11.69 3.32
CA THR A 158 17.86 10.51 3.69
C THR A 158 18.58 9.76 4.83
N ALA A 159 17.90 9.42 5.92
CA ALA A 159 18.54 8.74 7.05
C ALA A 159 19.08 7.35 6.67
N ILE A 160 18.23 6.50 6.08
CA ILE A 160 18.60 5.12 5.70
C ILE A 160 18.24 4.86 4.24
N GLU A 161 19.22 4.42 3.47
CA GLU A 161 19.09 4.04 2.07
C GLU A 161 19.39 2.55 1.87
N ILE A 162 18.47 1.86 1.22
CA ILE A 162 18.65 0.52 0.68
C ILE A 162 18.53 0.65 -0.83
N ARG A 163 19.63 0.41 -1.55
CA ARG A 163 19.71 0.61 -3.01
C ARG A 163 20.25 -0.64 -3.70
N GLY A 164 19.37 -1.56 -4.04
CA GLY A 164 19.70 -2.68 -4.90
C GLY A 164 19.88 -2.26 -6.35
N GLN A 165 20.87 -2.86 -7.00
CA GLN A 165 21.20 -2.65 -8.41
C GLN A 165 20.56 -3.76 -9.26
N ILE A 166 19.23 -3.91 -9.15
CA ILE A 166 18.50 -5.00 -9.83
C ILE A 166 18.75 -4.93 -11.33
N LYS A 167 19.16 -6.07 -11.91
CA LYS A 167 19.10 -6.30 -13.35
C LYS A 167 17.97 -7.27 -13.66
N VAL A 168 17.27 -6.98 -14.75
CA VAL A 168 16.22 -7.84 -15.28
C VAL A 168 16.58 -8.14 -16.72
N GLU A 169 16.80 -9.42 -17.01
CA GLU A 169 17.17 -9.91 -18.34
C GLU A 169 16.04 -10.75 -18.91
N GLY A 170 15.68 -10.52 -20.18
CA GLY A 170 14.77 -11.38 -20.92
C GLY A 170 15.49 -12.65 -21.35
N LEU A 171 14.87 -13.80 -21.11
CA LEU A 171 15.40 -15.12 -21.44
C LEU A 171 14.53 -15.79 -22.50
N GLY A 172 15.16 -16.27 -23.57
CA GLY A 172 14.49 -17.02 -24.63
C GLY A 172 13.53 -16.17 -25.46
N HIS A 173 12.62 -16.85 -26.16
CA HIS A 173 11.64 -16.20 -27.03
C HIS A 173 10.37 -15.81 -26.25
N ALA A 174 9.83 -14.63 -26.56
CA ALA A 174 8.53 -14.22 -26.07
C ALA A 174 7.41 -15.05 -26.72
N THR A 175 6.36 -15.31 -25.95
CA THR A 175 5.08 -15.82 -26.44
C THR A 175 4.00 -14.75 -26.27
N GLN A 176 2.77 -15.04 -26.68
CA GLN A 176 1.63 -14.15 -26.51
C GLN A 176 0.50 -14.88 -25.78
N ILE A 177 -0.28 -14.11 -25.03
CA ILE A 177 -1.57 -14.57 -24.50
C ILE A 177 -2.55 -14.80 -25.65
N THR A 178 -3.29 -15.91 -25.61
CA THR A 178 -4.31 -16.27 -26.62
C THR A 178 -5.70 -15.73 -26.32
N ASP A 179 -5.97 -15.43 -25.05
CA ASP A 179 -7.26 -14.88 -24.61
C ASP A 179 -7.54 -13.53 -25.29
N ARG A 180 -8.76 -13.38 -25.81
CA ARG A 180 -9.24 -12.06 -26.29
C ARG A 180 -9.37 -11.05 -25.16
N TYR A 181 -9.71 -11.54 -23.97
CA TYR A 181 -9.83 -10.74 -22.76
C TYR A 181 -9.32 -11.56 -21.57
N VAL A 182 -8.33 -11.03 -20.85
CA VAL A 182 -7.91 -11.58 -19.55
C VAL A 182 -8.51 -10.71 -18.45
N PRO A 183 -9.39 -11.26 -17.60
CA PRO A 183 -10.01 -10.49 -16.52
C PRO A 183 -9.03 -10.05 -15.43
N ALA A 184 -9.30 -8.89 -14.83
CA ALA A 184 -8.62 -8.49 -13.60
C ALA A 184 -8.97 -9.47 -12.46
N GLY A 185 -7.96 -9.86 -11.67
CA GLY A 185 -8.07 -10.87 -10.62
C GLY A 185 -7.92 -12.32 -11.11
N SER A 186 -7.57 -12.54 -12.38
CA SER A 186 -7.22 -13.87 -12.91
C SER A 186 -5.91 -14.37 -12.32
N ASP A 187 -5.88 -15.64 -11.92
CA ASP A 187 -4.71 -16.36 -11.42
C ASP A 187 -4.09 -17.26 -12.50
N TYR A 188 -4.57 -17.20 -13.74
CA TYR A 188 -3.98 -17.90 -14.87
C TYR A 188 -4.07 -17.07 -16.15
N ILE A 189 -3.28 -17.47 -17.14
CA ILE A 189 -3.32 -17.00 -18.53
C ILE A 189 -3.11 -18.18 -19.48
N ASP A 190 -3.72 -18.14 -20.65
CA ASP A 190 -3.46 -19.10 -21.72
C ASP A 190 -2.48 -18.49 -22.74
N VAL A 191 -1.38 -19.19 -23.03
CA VAL A 191 -0.31 -18.71 -23.94
C VAL A 191 -0.24 -19.53 -25.21
N GLN A 192 0.25 -18.93 -26.30
CA GLN A 192 0.42 -19.63 -27.57
C GLN A 192 1.41 -20.79 -27.46
N ASN A 193 2.50 -20.59 -26.72
CA ASN A 193 3.56 -21.57 -26.50
C ASN A 193 4.15 -21.46 -25.08
N ALA A 194 4.14 -22.56 -24.34
CA ALA A 194 4.73 -22.66 -23.00
C ALA A 194 6.10 -23.37 -22.99
N ALA A 195 6.64 -23.77 -24.16
CA ALA A 195 7.91 -24.46 -24.25
C ALA A 195 9.05 -23.62 -23.64
N GLY A 196 9.88 -24.26 -22.79
CA GLY A 196 10.99 -23.59 -22.09
C GLY A 196 10.60 -22.84 -20.81
N LEU A 197 9.31 -22.77 -20.49
CA LEU A 197 8.80 -22.33 -19.20
C LEU A 197 8.65 -23.51 -18.25
N LYS A 198 8.87 -23.27 -16.95
CA LYS A 198 8.58 -24.24 -15.88
C LYS A 198 8.05 -23.54 -14.63
N PRO A 199 7.36 -24.25 -13.73
CA PRO A 199 7.04 -23.73 -12.40
C PRO A 199 8.27 -23.12 -11.72
N GLY A 200 8.08 -21.99 -11.06
CA GLY A 200 9.14 -21.21 -10.43
C GLY A 200 9.87 -20.23 -11.35
N ASP A 201 9.68 -20.29 -12.68
CA ASP A 201 10.23 -19.26 -13.58
C ASP A 201 9.52 -17.92 -13.37
N TRP A 202 10.28 -16.83 -13.46
CA TRP A 202 9.73 -15.48 -13.57
C TRP A 202 9.37 -15.19 -15.03
N ILE A 203 8.21 -14.57 -15.21
CA ILE A 203 7.75 -14.04 -16.49
C ILE A 203 7.37 -12.58 -16.33
N ARG A 204 7.58 -11.80 -17.40
CA ARG A 204 7.05 -10.46 -17.57
C ARG A 204 5.89 -10.50 -18.54
N ILE A 205 4.77 -9.91 -18.13
CA ILE A 205 3.54 -9.81 -18.91
C ILE A 205 3.37 -8.35 -19.29
N THR A 206 3.46 -8.05 -20.58
CA THR A 206 3.58 -6.70 -21.13
C THR A 206 2.44 -6.38 -22.09
N LYS A 207 1.80 -5.23 -21.89
CA LYS A 207 0.84 -4.64 -22.81
C LYS A 207 1.31 -3.29 -23.32
N SER A 208 1.14 -3.05 -24.62
CA SER A 208 1.41 -1.77 -25.25
C SER A 208 0.37 -0.73 -24.84
N VAL A 209 0.81 0.51 -24.61
CA VAL A 209 -0.07 1.67 -24.48
C VAL A 209 -0.36 2.20 -25.88
N THR A 210 -1.50 1.82 -26.44
CA THR A 210 -1.90 2.17 -27.81
C THR A 210 -2.74 3.44 -27.85
N PRO A 211 -2.81 4.14 -29.00
CA PRO A 211 -3.76 5.23 -29.20
C PRO A 211 -5.22 4.82 -28.94
N ALA A 212 -5.62 3.61 -29.38
CA ALA A 212 -6.98 3.11 -29.17
C ALA A 212 -7.31 2.95 -27.67
N TRP A 213 -6.35 2.47 -26.86
CA TRP A 213 -6.52 2.36 -25.42
C TRP A 213 -6.55 3.74 -24.75
N LEU A 214 -5.66 4.65 -25.14
CA LEU A 214 -5.65 6.02 -24.61
C LEU A 214 -6.97 6.75 -24.90
N HIS A 215 -7.51 6.58 -26.11
CA HIS A 215 -8.82 7.12 -26.50
C HIS A 215 -9.96 6.49 -25.69
N PHE A 216 -9.98 5.16 -25.55
CA PHE A 216 -10.96 4.47 -24.72
C PHE A 216 -10.96 4.96 -23.27
N MET A 217 -9.78 5.24 -22.72
CA MET A 217 -9.62 5.78 -21.36
C MET A 217 -9.95 7.28 -21.27
N GLY A 218 -10.14 7.97 -22.41
CA GLY A 218 -10.38 9.41 -22.51
C GLY A 218 -9.15 10.27 -22.20
N MET A 219 -7.95 9.72 -22.31
CA MET A 219 -6.70 10.32 -21.84
C MET A 219 -5.79 10.84 -22.96
N ASP A 220 -6.24 10.76 -24.21
CA ASP A 220 -5.64 11.36 -25.40
C ASP A 220 -5.94 12.86 -25.55
N GLN A 221 -6.85 13.40 -24.72
CA GLN A 221 -7.31 14.80 -24.81
C GLN A 221 -6.81 15.70 -23.66
N LEU A 222 -5.89 15.23 -22.82
CA LEU A 222 -5.42 16.02 -21.68
C LEU A 222 -4.67 17.27 -22.15
N SER A 223 -5.09 18.44 -21.65
CA SER A 223 -4.45 19.73 -21.95
C SER A 223 -4.44 20.63 -20.72
N ARG A 224 -3.40 21.45 -20.58
CA ARG A 224 -3.30 22.49 -19.54
C ARG A 224 -2.61 23.71 -20.12
N ASN A 225 -3.23 24.89 -19.96
CA ASN A 225 -2.73 26.15 -20.53
C ASN A 225 -2.42 26.02 -22.04
N ASN A 226 -3.33 25.38 -22.79
CA ASN A 226 -3.21 25.08 -24.22
C ASN A 226 -2.00 24.21 -24.60
N LYS A 227 -1.36 23.54 -23.64
CA LYS A 227 -0.29 22.57 -23.88
C LYS A 227 -0.79 21.15 -23.68
N PRO A 228 -0.62 20.25 -24.66
CA PRO A 228 -0.93 18.83 -24.51
C PRO A 228 -0.22 18.24 -23.29
N GLN A 229 -0.90 17.38 -22.55
CA GLN A 229 -0.36 16.61 -21.45
C GLN A 229 -0.44 15.14 -21.82
N THR A 230 0.58 14.38 -21.46
CA THR A 230 0.63 12.94 -21.74
C THR A 230 0.22 12.20 -20.48
N TRP A 231 -0.68 11.21 -20.56
CA TRP A 231 -0.98 10.32 -19.43
C TRP A 231 -0.03 9.12 -19.36
N LEU A 232 0.05 8.35 -20.43
CA LEU A 232 0.93 7.19 -20.56
C LEU A 232 1.47 7.11 -21.98
N SER A 233 2.61 6.46 -22.14
CA SER A 233 3.23 6.06 -23.41
C SER A 233 4.01 4.76 -23.22
N GLY A 234 4.44 4.12 -24.31
CA GLY A 234 5.27 2.91 -24.25
C GLY A 234 4.48 1.69 -23.78
N GLU A 235 4.92 1.05 -22.69
CA GLU A 235 4.38 -0.22 -22.23
C GLU A 235 3.96 -0.16 -20.74
N LEU A 236 2.98 -0.99 -20.39
CA LEU A 236 2.66 -1.38 -19.02
C LEU A 236 3.04 -2.85 -18.85
N PHE A 237 3.66 -3.19 -17.74
CA PHE A 237 4.03 -4.57 -17.46
C PHE A 237 3.82 -4.95 -16.01
N THR A 238 3.70 -6.24 -15.77
CA THR A 238 3.76 -6.83 -14.44
C THR A 238 4.54 -8.13 -14.50
N ASP A 239 5.31 -8.40 -13.44
CA ASP A 239 6.13 -9.60 -13.37
C ASP A 239 5.46 -10.61 -12.44
N ARG A 240 5.46 -11.89 -12.82
CA ARG A 240 4.83 -12.97 -12.08
C ARG A 240 5.74 -14.20 -12.06
N GLN A 241 5.65 -14.97 -11.00
CA GLN A 241 6.24 -16.30 -10.95
C GLN A 241 5.17 -17.32 -11.36
N ILE A 242 5.56 -18.31 -12.15
CA ILE A 242 4.68 -19.40 -12.57
C ILE A 242 4.52 -20.37 -11.39
N ALA A 243 3.29 -20.57 -10.94
CA ALA A 243 2.95 -21.54 -9.90
C ALA A 243 2.87 -22.97 -10.47
N SER A 244 2.19 -23.14 -11.61
CA SER A 244 2.05 -24.41 -12.30
C SER A 244 1.80 -24.20 -13.79
N ILE A 245 2.04 -25.25 -14.58
CA ILE A 245 1.78 -25.28 -16.02
C ILE A 245 0.92 -26.50 -16.31
N ASP A 246 -0.20 -26.29 -17.00
CA ASP A 246 -1.01 -27.34 -17.61
C ASP A 246 -1.11 -27.05 -19.10
N ASN A 247 -0.32 -27.77 -19.90
CA ASN A 247 -0.17 -27.52 -21.34
C ASN A 247 0.22 -26.06 -21.65
N LYS A 248 -0.74 -25.26 -22.11
CA LYS A 248 -0.58 -23.85 -22.50
C LYS A 248 -1.13 -22.88 -21.45
N LYS A 249 -1.70 -23.39 -20.36
CA LYS A 249 -2.24 -22.62 -19.27
C LYS A 249 -1.18 -22.42 -18.20
N LEU A 250 -0.81 -21.18 -17.93
CA LEU A 250 0.12 -20.80 -16.89
C LEU A 250 -0.67 -20.31 -15.68
N THR A 251 -0.58 -21.02 -14.55
CA THR A 251 -1.09 -20.51 -13.27
C THR A 251 -0.02 -19.63 -12.63
N LEU A 252 -0.43 -18.49 -12.11
CA LEU A 252 0.42 -17.44 -11.57
C LEU A 252 0.38 -17.49 -10.03
N GLU A 253 1.53 -17.27 -9.37
CA GLU A 253 1.57 -17.25 -7.91
C GLU A 253 0.76 -16.09 -7.29
N VAL A 254 0.61 -14.99 -8.04
CA VAL A 254 -0.10 -13.77 -7.67
C VAL A 254 -1.07 -13.43 -8.80
N PRO A 255 -2.36 -13.18 -8.51
CA PRO A 255 -3.30 -12.80 -9.55
C PRO A 255 -2.91 -11.51 -10.27
N LEU A 256 -3.39 -11.35 -11.50
CA LEU A 256 -3.24 -10.14 -12.28
C LEU A 256 -4.06 -9.01 -11.64
N SER A 257 -3.43 -7.86 -11.43
CA SER A 257 -4.07 -6.69 -10.82
C SER A 257 -4.81 -5.81 -11.83
N ASP A 258 -4.64 -6.09 -13.13
CA ASP A 258 -5.26 -5.37 -14.23
C ASP A 258 -5.88 -6.35 -15.23
N SER A 259 -6.75 -5.84 -16.09
CA SER A 259 -7.30 -6.55 -17.22
C SER A 259 -6.47 -6.30 -18.49
N TYR A 260 -6.62 -7.23 -19.43
CA TYR A 260 -5.99 -7.14 -20.74
C TYR A 260 -7.04 -7.38 -21.82
N ASP A 261 -7.45 -6.32 -22.49
CA ASP A 261 -8.47 -6.36 -23.54
C ASP A 261 -7.81 -6.27 -24.92
N GLY A 262 -7.84 -7.38 -25.65
CA GLY A 262 -7.24 -7.50 -26.98
C GLY A 262 -7.84 -6.54 -28.01
N GLN A 263 -9.03 -5.98 -27.76
CA GLN A 263 -9.65 -4.96 -28.63
C GLN A 263 -8.80 -3.69 -28.76
N TYR A 264 -8.00 -3.37 -27.74
CA TYR A 264 -7.22 -2.12 -27.69
C TYR A 264 -5.71 -2.34 -27.84
N LEU A 265 -5.27 -3.53 -28.27
CA LEU A 265 -3.85 -3.85 -28.44
C LEU A 265 -3.44 -3.82 -29.91
N ASP A 266 -2.27 -3.23 -30.18
CA ASP A 266 -1.68 -3.14 -31.51
C ASP A 266 -0.13 -3.14 -31.39
N PRO A 267 0.61 -4.12 -31.98
CA PRO A 267 0.05 -5.34 -32.57
C PRO A 267 -0.77 -6.13 -31.55
N PRO A 268 -1.75 -6.95 -32.00
CA PRO A 268 -2.63 -7.67 -31.10
C PRO A 268 -1.86 -8.66 -30.23
N GLY A 269 -2.33 -8.80 -28.97
CA GLY A 269 -1.80 -9.76 -28.00
C GLY A 269 -1.00 -9.12 -26.87
N VAL A 270 -1.02 -9.77 -25.72
CA VAL A 270 -0.18 -9.42 -24.56
C VAL A 270 1.07 -10.26 -24.62
N ARG A 271 2.24 -9.63 -24.60
CA ARG A 271 3.52 -10.32 -24.67
C ARG A 271 3.86 -10.94 -23.32
N VAL A 272 4.32 -12.19 -23.34
CA VAL A 272 4.84 -12.90 -22.17
C VAL A 272 6.27 -13.34 -22.46
N GLU A 273 7.21 -12.90 -21.64
CA GLU A 273 8.63 -13.25 -21.78
C GLU A 273 9.15 -13.80 -20.46
N LYS A 274 9.96 -14.86 -20.50
CA LYS A 274 10.68 -15.32 -19.31
C LYS A 274 11.73 -14.29 -18.97
N ILE A 275 11.89 -14.01 -17.68
CA ILE A 275 12.88 -13.05 -17.19
C ILE A 275 13.70 -13.66 -16.06
N GLN A 276 14.88 -13.09 -15.83
CA GLN A 276 15.69 -13.38 -14.66
C GLN A 276 16.03 -12.09 -13.92
N TYR A 277 15.85 -12.15 -12.61
CA TYR A 277 16.30 -11.12 -11.69
C TYR A 277 17.69 -11.47 -11.16
N THR A 278 18.64 -10.55 -11.27
CA THR A 278 19.94 -10.65 -10.59
C THR A 278 20.20 -9.41 -9.74
N ASP A 279 21.16 -9.52 -8.83
CA ASP A 279 21.61 -8.42 -7.97
C ASP A 279 20.48 -7.80 -7.09
N VAL A 280 19.45 -8.59 -6.79
CA VAL A 280 18.34 -8.19 -5.91
C VAL A 280 18.79 -8.28 -4.45
N LEU A 281 18.65 -7.19 -3.71
CA LEU A 281 18.81 -7.19 -2.26
C LEU A 281 17.59 -7.86 -1.62
N SER A 282 17.84 -8.75 -0.65
CA SER A 282 16.77 -9.41 0.08
C SER A 282 17.04 -9.56 1.57
N ASP A 283 15.97 -9.80 2.32
CA ASP A 283 16.01 -10.13 3.74
C ASP A 283 16.66 -9.01 4.57
N ILE A 284 16.20 -7.78 4.35
CA ILE A 284 16.68 -6.57 5.03
C ILE A 284 15.60 -6.02 5.95
N GLY A 285 15.98 -5.72 7.20
CA GLY A 285 15.08 -5.20 8.22
C GLY A 285 15.54 -3.86 8.81
N ILE A 286 14.59 -2.98 9.08
CA ILE A 286 14.78 -1.77 9.90
C ILE A 286 13.78 -1.82 11.04
N THR A 287 14.26 -1.85 12.29
CA THR A 287 13.39 -2.15 13.44
C THR A 287 13.65 -1.29 14.67
N ASP A 288 12.60 -1.03 15.45
CA ASP A 288 12.67 -0.60 16.84
C ASP A 288 13.50 0.68 17.08
N LEU A 289 13.28 1.72 16.28
CA LEU A 289 14.01 2.99 16.37
C LEU A 289 13.15 4.20 16.00
N SER A 290 13.65 5.38 16.34
CA SER A 290 13.08 6.66 15.93
C SER A 290 14.01 7.43 15.00
N ILE A 291 13.45 8.12 14.01
CA ILE A 291 14.15 9.04 13.12
C ILE A 291 13.58 10.44 13.35
N TYR A 292 14.45 11.37 13.74
CA TYR A 292 14.08 12.73 14.07
C TYR A 292 14.75 13.71 13.11
N ALA A 293 13.94 14.47 12.37
CA ALA A 293 14.38 15.69 11.71
C ALA A 293 13.93 16.92 12.51
N ARG A 294 14.67 18.02 12.39
CA ARG A 294 14.19 19.34 12.87
C ARG A 294 12.88 19.69 12.13
N PRO A 295 11.95 20.48 12.71
CA PRO A 295 10.76 20.92 12.00
C PRO A 295 11.12 21.55 10.65
N GLN A 296 10.53 21.04 9.56
CA GLN A 296 10.81 21.50 8.19
C GLN A 296 9.54 22.08 7.58
N SER A 297 9.59 23.33 7.12
CA SER A 297 8.52 23.99 6.38
C SER A 297 9.11 24.58 5.10
N GLY A 298 8.29 24.72 4.06
CA GLY A 298 8.77 25.04 2.72
C GLY A 298 8.02 24.25 1.65
N THR A 299 8.37 24.48 0.39
CA THR A 299 7.78 23.76 -0.74
C THR A 299 8.46 22.42 -0.98
N ILE A 300 7.76 21.44 -1.51
CA ILE A 300 8.31 20.09 -1.74
C ILE A 300 9.50 20.03 -2.73
N ASN A 301 9.80 21.13 -3.43
CA ASN A 301 10.91 21.21 -4.37
C ASN A 301 12.23 21.60 -3.70
N GLU A 302 12.18 22.08 -2.45
CA GLU A 302 13.36 22.38 -1.65
C GLU A 302 13.96 21.08 -1.08
N HIS A 303 15.22 21.15 -0.64
CA HIS A 303 15.90 20.02 -0.02
C HIS A 303 15.37 19.80 1.40
N HIS A 304 15.00 18.56 1.70
CA HIS A 304 14.43 18.16 2.99
C HIS A 304 14.98 16.82 3.46
N ASP A 305 15.05 16.65 4.78
CA ASP A 305 15.35 15.37 5.39
C ASP A 305 14.25 14.35 5.09
N GLN A 306 14.67 13.13 4.78
CA GLN A 306 13.81 11.99 4.52
C GLN A 306 14.18 10.85 5.46
N ALA A 307 13.23 9.99 5.81
CA ALA A 307 13.52 8.88 6.67
C ALA A 307 14.16 7.74 5.88
N LEU A 308 13.44 7.18 4.92
CA LEU A 308 13.81 5.91 4.31
C LEU A 308 13.72 5.96 2.77
N LEU A 309 14.71 5.38 2.12
CA LEU A 309 14.63 4.99 0.72
C LEU A 309 14.88 3.49 0.60
N LEU A 310 13.90 2.76 0.07
CA LEU A 310 14.02 1.34 -0.24
C LEU A 310 13.82 1.18 -1.75
N SER A 311 14.88 0.94 -2.50
CA SER A 311 14.83 0.76 -3.95
C SER A 311 15.61 -0.48 -4.37
N GLY A 312 15.05 -1.30 -5.25
CA GLY A 312 15.72 -2.51 -5.75
C GLY A 312 15.78 -3.64 -4.71
N VAL A 313 14.78 -3.73 -3.84
CA VAL A 313 14.73 -4.68 -2.73
C VAL A 313 13.57 -5.65 -2.90
N GLN A 314 13.75 -6.89 -2.47
CA GLN A 314 12.67 -7.83 -2.23
C GLN A 314 12.72 -8.36 -0.80
N ASP A 315 11.61 -8.81 -0.23
CA ASP A 315 11.61 -9.43 1.11
C ASP A 315 12.27 -8.54 2.17
N ALA A 316 11.68 -7.37 2.40
CA ALA A 316 12.15 -6.43 3.41
C ALA A 316 11.06 -6.07 4.40
N TRP A 317 11.45 -5.57 5.57
CA TRP A 317 10.49 -5.09 6.55
C TRP A 317 10.97 -3.84 7.29
N VAL A 318 10.01 -3.00 7.63
CA VAL A 318 10.18 -1.89 8.57
C VAL A 318 9.20 -2.14 9.71
N LYS A 319 9.68 -2.31 10.94
CA LYS A 319 8.85 -2.65 12.09
C LYS A 319 9.08 -1.70 13.26
N ASN A 320 8.01 -1.16 13.83
CA ASN A 320 8.08 -0.33 15.03
C ASN A 320 9.06 0.84 14.86
N VAL A 321 8.84 1.66 13.83
CA VAL A 321 9.69 2.82 13.50
C VAL A 321 8.87 4.08 13.60
N ARG A 322 9.34 5.04 14.40
CA ARG A 322 8.74 6.37 14.51
C ARG A 322 9.56 7.39 13.74
N ILE A 323 8.89 8.28 13.02
CA ILE A 323 9.49 9.27 12.13
C ILE A 323 8.86 10.61 12.45
N LEU A 324 9.69 11.62 12.73
CA LEU A 324 9.21 12.96 13.05
C LEU A 324 9.80 14.00 12.09
N ASN A 325 8.92 14.80 11.49
CA ASN A 325 9.19 15.98 10.66
C ASN A 325 9.98 15.76 9.36
N THR A 326 10.17 14.52 8.89
CA THR A 326 10.74 14.31 7.55
C THR A 326 9.73 14.70 6.46
N VAL A 327 10.19 15.03 5.25
CA VAL A 327 9.32 15.36 4.12
C VAL A 327 9.54 14.34 3.01
N ASN A 328 8.45 13.85 2.40
CA ASN A 328 8.50 12.67 1.52
C ASN A 328 9.12 11.46 2.24
N SER A 329 8.61 11.19 3.43
CA SER A 329 9.24 10.39 4.50
C SER A 329 9.82 9.05 4.04
N ILE A 330 9.06 8.25 3.29
CA ILE A 330 9.45 6.91 2.85
C ILE A 330 9.22 6.77 1.35
N ARG A 331 10.29 6.46 0.60
CA ARG A 331 10.24 6.13 -0.83
C ARG A 331 10.49 4.65 -1.05
N ILE A 332 9.59 3.99 -1.77
CA ILE A 332 9.53 2.52 -1.88
C ILE A 332 9.53 2.11 -3.35
N LYS A 333 10.45 1.23 -3.74
CA LYS A 333 10.52 0.59 -5.05
C LYS A 333 11.06 -0.83 -4.93
N GLY A 334 10.18 -1.81 -4.98
CA GLY A 334 10.56 -3.22 -4.87
C GLY A 334 9.34 -4.13 -4.64
N ARG A 335 9.55 -5.31 -4.04
CA ARG A 335 8.47 -6.27 -3.84
C ARG A 335 8.50 -7.01 -2.50
N ARG A 336 7.35 -7.56 -2.08
CA ARG A 336 7.21 -8.40 -0.88
C ARG A 336 7.77 -7.71 0.36
N MET A 337 7.20 -6.56 0.72
CA MET A 337 7.65 -5.79 1.88
C MET A 337 6.51 -5.58 2.87
N THR A 338 6.85 -5.61 4.17
CA THR A 338 5.93 -5.28 5.26
C THR A 338 6.41 -4.04 6.00
N PHE A 339 5.53 -3.05 6.13
CA PHE A 339 5.69 -1.89 6.99
C PHE A 339 4.69 -2.08 8.14
N ASP A 340 5.18 -2.47 9.31
CA ASP A 340 4.37 -2.85 10.47
C ASP A 340 4.61 -1.86 11.60
N HIS A 341 3.57 -1.17 12.06
CA HIS A 341 3.70 -0.13 13.09
C HIS A 341 4.73 0.95 12.72
N VAL A 342 4.56 1.57 11.54
CA VAL A 342 5.31 2.77 11.14
C VAL A 342 4.50 4.01 11.51
N PHE A 343 5.09 4.90 12.31
CA PHE A 343 4.46 6.12 12.82
C PHE A 343 5.15 7.33 12.21
N ILE A 344 4.43 8.18 11.50
CA ILE A 344 4.97 9.40 10.88
C ILE A 344 4.20 10.60 11.42
N GLU A 345 4.90 11.59 11.96
CA GLU A 345 4.28 12.76 12.55
C GLU A 345 4.94 14.03 12.02
N HIS A 346 4.12 15.05 11.77
CA HIS A 346 4.58 16.38 11.35
C HIS A 346 4.06 17.42 12.33
N VAL A 347 4.96 18.21 12.93
CA VAL A 347 4.56 19.33 13.79
C VAL A 347 4.36 20.64 13.00
N VAL A 348 4.89 20.72 11.78
CA VAL A 348 4.74 21.85 10.86
C VAL A 348 4.34 21.33 9.47
N PRO A 349 3.39 21.98 8.78
CA PRO A 349 3.05 21.58 7.42
C PRO A 349 4.05 22.14 6.41
N THR A 350 4.21 21.41 5.31
CA THR A 350 4.81 21.96 4.08
C THR A 350 3.90 23.03 3.48
N THR A 351 4.50 23.99 2.79
CA THR A 351 3.81 25.12 2.16
C THR A 351 3.72 24.90 0.65
N GLY A 352 2.60 25.32 0.05
CA GLY A 352 2.38 25.21 -1.39
C GLY A 352 1.35 24.15 -1.82
N ALA A 353 0.97 24.24 -3.09
CA ALA A 353 -0.12 23.44 -3.66
C ALA A 353 0.28 21.98 -3.94
N ALA A 354 1.58 21.74 -4.17
CA ALA A 354 2.11 20.40 -4.33
C ALA A 354 2.45 19.83 -2.94
N LYS A 355 1.90 18.66 -2.64
CA LYS A 355 1.97 18.03 -1.32
C LYS A 355 3.05 16.95 -1.30
N PRO A 356 3.77 16.76 -0.19
CA PRO A 356 4.64 15.62 -0.03
C PRO A 356 3.84 14.33 0.07
N ALA A 357 4.50 13.21 -0.19
CA ALA A 357 3.96 11.88 0.01
C ALA A 357 4.76 11.14 1.07
N ASP A 358 4.15 10.88 2.23
CA ASP A 358 4.83 10.16 3.31
C ASP A 358 5.14 8.73 2.93
N LEU A 359 4.17 8.04 2.33
CA LEU A 359 4.37 6.74 1.70
C LEU A 359 4.32 6.92 0.18
N SER A 360 5.49 7.08 -0.43
CA SER A 360 5.65 7.16 -1.89
C SER A 360 5.97 5.79 -2.46
N VAL A 361 5.02 5.22 -3.19
CA VAL A 361 4.99 3.79 -3.50
C VAL A 361 5.20 3.51 -4.99
N GLY A 362 6.21 2.70 -5.30
CA GLY A 362 6.63 2.29 -6.64
C GLY A 362 6.98 0.80 -6.72
N GLY A 363 6.13 -0.09 -6.20
CA GLY A 363 6.42 -1.53 -6.09
C GLY A 363 5.16 -2.41 -6.10
N THR A 364 5.32 -3.69 -5.76
CA THR A 364 4.21 -4.68 -5.70
C THR A 364 4.30 -5.56 -4.45
N GLN A 365 3.22 -6.23 -4.07
CA GLN A 365 3.15 -7.10 -2.88
C GLN A 365 3.57 -6.37 -1.59
N LEU A 366 3.03 -5.18 -1.38
CA LEU A 366 3.38 -4.31 -0.25
C LEU A 366 2.27 -4.32 0.80
N LEU A 367 2.61 -4.56 2.06
CA LEU A 367 1.70 -4.50 3.20
C LEU A 367 2.10 -3.36 4.14
N PHE A 368 1.18 -2.44 4.39
CA PHE A 368 1.27 -1.43 5.45
C PHE A 368 0.28 -1.85 6.53
N ASN A 369 0.77 -2.34 7.65
CA ASN A 369 -0.03 -2.90 8.75
C ASN A 369 0.04 -1.98 9.96
N GLN A 370 -1.13 -1.53 10.43
CA GLN A 370 -1.27 -0.74 11.66
C GLN A 370 -0.35 0.50 11.68
N CYS A 371 -0.15 1.12 10.52
CA CYS A 371 0.64 2.35 10.41
C CYS A 371 -0.17 3.57 10.86
N PHE A 372 0.53 4.58 11.35
CA PHE A 372 -0.04 5.86 11.74
C PHE A 372 0.66 7.01 11.04
N ILE A 373 -0.12 7.99 10.57
CA ILE A 373 0.41 9.22 9.99
C ILE A 373 -0.41 10.41 10.47
N GLN A 374 0.23 11.42 11.06
CA GLN A 374 -0.41 12.68 11.43
C GLN A 374 0.23 13.83 10.67
N GLY A 375 -0.56 14.54 9.88
CA GLY A 375 -0.10 15.73 9.18
C GLY A 375 -1.15 16.41 8.32
N ASP A 376 -0.95 17.71 8.11
CA ASP A 376 -1.73 18.53 7.19
C ASP A 376 -0.95 18.76 5.89
N ASN A 377 -1.69 19.02 4.79
CA ASN A 377 -1.13 19.28 3.47
C ASN A 377 -0.22 18.15 2.94
N VAL A 378 -0.58 16.89 3.21
CA VAL A 378 0.20 15.69 2.86
C VAL A 378 -0.64 14.65 2.10
N PHE A 379 0.00 13.87 1.24
CA PHE A 379 -0.52 12.57 0.84
C PHE A 379 0.03 11.53 1.82
N TYR A 380 -0.85 10.94 2.65
CA TYR A 380 -0.47 9.83 3.53
C TYR A 380 0.09 8.67 2.71
N PHE A 381 -0.53 8.43 1.56
CA PHE A 381 -0.13 7.40 0.61
C PHE A 381 -0.33 7.89 -0.82
N ALA A 382 0.71 7.75 -1.64
CA ALA A 382 0.70 8.10 -3.05
C ALA A 382 1.48 7.07 -3.86
N THR A 383 0.94 6.69 -5.02
CA THR A 383 1.65 5.81 -5.96
C THR A 383 2.38 6.59 -7.04
N GLY A 384 3.54 6.07 -7.45
CA GLY A 384 4.18 6.43 -8.71
C GLY A 384 3.42 5.89 -9.93
N ALA A 385 3.96 6.15 -11.12
CA ALA A 385 3.40 5.69 -12.38
C ALA A 385 3.53 4.16 -12.56
N ARG A 386 2.54 3.55 -13.21
CA ARG A 386 2.55 2.14 -13.67
C ARG A 386 2.72 1.11 -12.53
N VAL A 387 2.20 1.43 -11.35
CA VAL A 387 2.32 0.58 -10.16
C VAL A 387 1.33 -0.60 -10.25
N THR A 388 1.78 -1.81 -9.91
CA THR A 388 0.91 -3.00 -9.96
C THR A 388 0.83 -3.66 -8.58
N GLY A 389 -0.39 -4.06 -8.21
CA GLY A 389 -0.69 -4.67 -6.94
C GLY A 389 -0.25 -6.14 -6.83
N PRO A 390 -0.52 -6.78 -5.68
CA PRO A 390 -1.34 -6.26 -4.59
C PRO A 390 -0.58 -5.26 -3.68
N ILE A 391 -1.24 -4.17 -3.30
CA ILE A 391 -0.77 -3.25 -2.25
C ILE A 391 -1.88 -3.10 -1.23
N VAL A 392 -1.56 -3.25 0.06
CA VAL A 392 -2.55 -3.29 1.14
C VAL A 392 -2.19 -2.28 2.23
N LEU A 393 -3.12 -1.40 2.57
CA LEU A 393 -3.12 -0.62 3.80
C LEU A 393 -4.13 -1.26 4.75
N LEU A 394 -3.65 -1.87 5.81
CA LEU A 394 -4.42 -2.71 6.72
C LEU A 394 -4.49 -2.06 8.11
N ASN A 395 -5.70 -1.68 8.52
CA ASN A 395 -5.99 -1.12 9.83
C ASN A 395 -5.11 0.10 10.20
N CYS A 396 -4.74 0.90 9.21
CA CYS A 396 -3.96 2.13 9.42
C CYS A 396 -4.86 3.27 9.92
N ILE A 397 -4.26 4.22 10.64
CA ILE A 397 -4.93 5.41 11.13
C ILE A 397 -4.17 6.64 10.63
N PHE A 398 -4.82 7.49 9.83
CA PHE A 398 -4.20 8.72 9.33
C PHE A 398 -5.03 9.93 9.74
N THR A 399 -4.42 10.90 10.42
CA THR A 399 -5.11 12.08 10.99
C THR A 399 -4.60 13.39 10.41
N GLY A 400 -5.49 14.38 10.34
CA GLY A 400 -5.25 15.67 9.70
C GLY A 400 -5.83 15.79 8.29
N LYS A 401 -5.53 16.90 7.63
CA LYS A 401 -6.06 17.25 6.30
C LYS A 401 -5.17 16.68 5.20
N GLY A 402 -5.04 15.35 5.18
CA GLY A 402 -4.32 14.59 4.17
C GLY A 402 -5.20 13.61 3.40
N TRP A 403 -4.59 12.87 2.46
CA TRP A 403 -5.30 11.90 1.63
C TRP A 403 -4.54 10.59 1.43
N ILE A 404 -5.27 9.47 1.43
CA ILE A 404 -4.88 8.27 0.69
C ILE A 404 -5.32 8.49 -0.75
N GLN A 405 -4.37 8.68 -1.65
CA GLN A 405 -4.67 9.03 -3.03
C GLN A 405 -3.57 8.51 -3.96
N PRO A 406 -3.77 7.34 -4.60
CA PRO A 406 -2.96 6.94 -5.74
C PRO A 406 -2.77 8.13 -6.69
N HIS A 407 -1.54 8.36 -7.16
CA HIS A 407 -1.14 9.72 -7.51
C HIS A 407 -0.67 9.90 -8.95
N GLN A 408 0.11 8.99 -9.50
CA GLN A 408 0.61 9.10 -10.87
C GLN A 408 0.15 7.92 -11.72
N ARG A 409 -0.47 8.24 -12.86
CA ARG A 409 -0.49 7.43 -14.10
C ARG A 409 -0.62 5.91 -13.89
N TRP A 410 -1.85 5.48 -13.62
CA TRP A 410 -2.31 4.09 -13.61
C TRP A 410 -1.59 3.13 -12.64
N ALA A 411 -1.97 3.21 -11.36
CA ALA A 411 -1.78 2.12 -10.42
C ALA A 411 -2.92 1.09 -10.50
N THR A 412 -2.66 -0.17 -10.11
CA THR A 412 -3.69 -1.21 -10.05
C THR A 412 -3.58 -2.09 -8.81
N GLY A 413 -4.69 -2.69 -8.37
CA GLY A 413 -4.69 -3.67 -7.27
C GLY A 413 -4.28 -3.08 -5.91
N ILE A 414 -4.99 -2.04 -5.47
CA ILE A 414 -4.79 -1.41 -4.16
C ILE A 414 -5.98 -1.72 -3.25
N LEU A 415 -5.71 -2.20 -2.04
CA LEU A 415 -6.69 -2.41 -1.00
C LEU A 415 -6.40 -1.48 0.19
N VAL A 416 -7.40 -0.68 0.57
CA VAL A 416 -7.45 0.06 1.83
C VAL A 416 -8.48 -0.66 2.70
N ASP A 417 -8.04 -1.30 3.79
CA ASP A 417 -8.85 -2.25 4.55
C ASP A 417 -8.88 -1.87 6.03
N GLY A 418 -10.06 -1.52 6.54
CA GLY A 418 -10.25 -1.15 7.94
C GLY A 418 -9.57 0.16 8.37
N CYS A 419 -9.11 0.98 7.42
CA CYS A 419 -8.40 2.22 7.74
C CYS A 419 -9.34 3.32 8.27
N LYS A 420 -8.80 4.18 9.14
CA LYS A 420 -9.47 5.38 9.65
C LYS A 420 -8.75 6.64 9.17
N VAL A 421 -9.49 7.55 8.56
CA VAL A 421 -9.01 8.82 8.00
C VAL A 421 -9.98 9.97 8.38
N PRO A 422 -10.17 10.27 9.68
CA PRO A 422 -11.33 11.02 10.16
C PRO A 422 -11.43 12.46 9.61
N GLU A 423 -10.31 13.15 9.37
CA GLU A 423 -10.29 14.52 8.83
C GLU A 423 -9.87 14.57 7.34
N GLY A 424 -9.41 13.45 6.79
CA GLY A 424 -8.89 13.32 5.43
C GLY A 424 -9.79 12.52 4.47
N GLY A 425 -9.28 12.27 3.27
CA GLY A 425 -10.02 11.57 2.21
C GLY A 425 -9.36 10.30 1.70
N ILE A 426 -10.18 9.42 1.10
CA ILE A 426 -9.72 8.28 0.30
C ILE A 426 -10.22 8.49 -1.13
N ASP A 427 -9.30 8.77 -2.05
CA ASP A 427 -9.63 9.19 -3.41
C ASP A 427 -9.06 8.23 -4.45
N PHE A 428 -9.95 7.53 -5.15
CA PHE A 428 -9.67 6.75 -6.35
C PHE A 428 -10.15 7.56 -7.56
N MET A 429 -9.28 8.45 -8.06
CA MET A 429 -9.70 9.52 -8.98
C MET A 429 -8.90 9.58 -10.29
N ASN A 430 -9.54 10.19 -11.28
CA ASN A 430 -8.88 10.79 -12.43
C ASN A 430 -8.34 12.16 -12.04
N ARG A 431 -7.02 12.32 -12.14
CA ARG A 431 -6.31 13.55 -11.82
C ARG A 431 -6.19 14.50 -13.01
N GLY A 432 -6.67 14.11 -14.18
CA GLY A 432 -6.65 14.89 -15.40
C GLY A 432 -5.27 15.46 -15.71
N ALA A 433 -5.23 16.75 -15.99
CA ALA A 433 -4.01 17.46 -16.35
C ALA A 433 -3.17 17.93 -15.15
N TYR A 434 -3.39 17.40 -13.94
CA TYR A 434 -2.48 17.67 -12.82
C TYR A 434 -1.06 17.17 -13.13
N GLY A 435 -0.07 17.87 -12.57
CA GLY A 435 1.34 17.66 -12.92
C GLY A 435 1.54 17.88 -14.43
N SER A 436 2.08 16.87 -15.09
CA SER A 436 2.31 16.80 -16.54
C SER A 436 1.31 15.89 -17.29
N GLY A 437 0.12 15.68 -16.71
CA GLY A 437 -0.87 14.70 -17.19
C GLY A 437 -0.89 13.44 -16.34
N HIS A 438 -1.33 13.54 -15.09
CA HIS A 438 -1.43 12.36 -14.23
C HIS A 438 -2.57 11.42 -14.63
N GLY A 439 -3.62 11.95 -15.26
CA GLY A 439 -4.77 11.20 -15.78
C GLY A 439 -5.41 10.28 -14.75
N TRP A 440 -5.95 9.13 -15.19
CA TRP A 440 -6.37 8.08 -14.27
C TRP A 440 -5.20 7.64 -13.39
N ALA A 441 -5.32 7.85 -12.08
CA ALA A 441 -4.28 7.49 -11.15
C ALA A 441 -4.39 6.04 -10.68
N VAL A 442 -5.58 5.44 -10.73
CA VAL A 442 -5.82 4.06 -10.30
C VAL A 442 -7.03 3.41 -10.97
N GLY A 443 -6.91 2.11 -11.23
CA GLY A 443 -8.02 1.18 -11.46
C GLY A 443 -7.91 -0.03 -10.53
N TRP A 444 -8.98 -0.79 -10.36
CA TRP A 444 -9.00 -2.02 -9.55
C TRP A 444 -8.64 -1.80 -8.07
N ALA A 445 -9.03 -0.64 -7.51
CA ALA A 445 -8.82 -0.33 -6.09
C ALA A 445 -10.07 -0.60 -5.25
N VAL A 446 -9.86 -0.97 -3.99
CA VAL A 446 -10.92 -1.28 -3.03
C VAL A 446 -10.68 -0.51 -1.72
N ALA A 447 -11.70 0.19 -1.24
CA ALA A 447 -11.79 0.61 0.16
C ALA A 447 -12.81 -0.29 0.86
N TRP A 448 -12.37 -1.04 1.86
CA TRP A 448 -13.15 -2.06 2.56
C TRP A 448 -13.30 -1.70 4.04
N ASN A 449 -14.55 -1.52 4.50
CA ASN A 449 -14.86 -1.19 5.90
C ASN A 449 -14.07 0.00 6.47
N CYS A 450 -13.74 0.98 5.63
CA CYS A 450 -12.98 2.16 6.03
C CYS A 450 -13.90 3.25 6.63
N GLN A 451 -13.32 4.13 7.43
CA GLN A 451 -13.96 5.35 7.92
C GLN A 451 -13.13 6.54 7.45
N ALA A 452 -13.71 7.46 6.70
CA ALA A 452 -13.00 8.64 6.23
C ALA A 452 -13.91 9.87 6.20
N ALA A 453 -13.35 11.08 6.23
CA ALA A 453 -14.15 12.29 6.07
C ALA A 453 -14.88 12.29 4.71
N SER A 454 -14.19 11.84 3.65
CA SER A 454 -14.75 11.77 2.30
C SER A 454 -14.16 10.69 1.41
N TYR A 455 -14.92 10.34 0.36
CA TYR A 455 -14.50 9.45 -0.71
C TYR A 455 -14.77 10.10 -2.07
N LEU A 456 -13.74 10.27 -2.90
CA LEU A 456 -13.90 10.45 -4.35
C LEU A 456 -13.58 9.13 -5.05
N ASN A 457 -14.62 8.32 -5.30
CA ASN A 457 -14.50 7.06 -6.03
C ASN A 457 -15.02 7.24 -7.47
N GLN A 458 -14.11 7.29 -8.45
CA GLN A 458 -14.43 7.46 -9.86
C GLN A 458 -14.16 6.15 -10.63
N MET A 459 -14.95 5.91 -11.67
CA MET A 459 -14.91 4.71 -12.50
C MET A 459 -14.05 4.93 -13.76
N PRO A 460 -12.87 4.30 -13.88
CA PRO A 460 -12.12 4.31 -15.13
C PRO A 460 -12.83 3.44 -16.18
N PRO A 461 -12.81 3.80 -17.48
CA PRO A 461 -13.36 2.97 -18.54
C PRO A 461 -12.79 1.54 -18.52
N GLY A 462 -13.67 0.54 -18.64
CA GLY A 462 -13.27 -0.88 -18.67
C GLY A 462 -12.60 -1.40 -17.39
N SER A 463 -12.67 -0.66 -16.29
CA SER A 463 -12.14 -1.05 -14.98
C SER A 463 -13.15 -0.80 -13.87
N ALA A 464 -12.80 -1.14 -12.63
CA ALA A 464 -13.64 -0.88 -11.47
C ALA A 464 -12.84 -0.36 -10.28
N ASN A 465 -13.44 0.56 -9.52
CA ASN A 465 -12.97 0.94 -8.19
C ASN A 465 -14.14 0.79 -7.21
N TRP A 466 -13.88 0.23 -6.02
CA TRP A 466 -14.91 -0.16 -5.06
C TRP A 466 -14.76 0.58 -3.73
N VAL A 467 -15.90 0.95 -3.15
CA VAL A 467 -16.01 1.36 -1.75
C VAL A 467 -17.11 0.51 -1.10
N ILE A 468 -16.71 -0.40 -0.21
CA ILE A 468 -17.55 -1.46 0.34
C ILE A 468 -17.57 -1.37 1.85
N GLY A 469 -18.77 -1.26 2.43
CA GLY A 469 -18.96 -1.24 3.88
C GLY A 469 -18.37 -0.03 4.61
N SER A 470 -17.95 0.99 3.87
CA SER A 470 -17.26 2.17 4.40
C SER A 470 -18.21 3.32 4.77
N THR A 471 -17.77 4.20 5.66
CA THR A 471 -18.52 5.40 6.11
C THR A 471 -17.75 6.69 5.83
N GLY A 472 -18.46 7.75 5.40
CA GLY A 472 -17.91 9.07 5.06
C GLY A 472 -18.79 9.84 4.06
N LYS A 473 -18.39 11.04 3.66
CA LYS A 473 -19.10 11.79 2.61
C LYS A 473 -18.72 11.30 1.21
N LYS A 474 -19.72 10.94 0.39
CA LYS A 474 -19.49 10.67 -1.04
C LYS A 474 -19.27 11.99 -1.78
N MET A 475 -18.20 12.07 -2.56
CA MET A 475 -17.87 13.21 -3.39
C MET A 475 -18.06 12.87 -4.87
N TYR A 476 -18.66 13.79 -5.60
CA TYR A 476 -18.84 13.71 -7.05
C TYR A 476 -18.23 14.97 -7.63
N LYS A 477 -17.20 14.81 -8.47
CA LYS A 477 -16.43 15.92 -9.03
C LYS A 477 -16.14 15.69 -10.51
N PRO A 478 -16.04 16.77 -11.31
CA PRO A 478 -15.48 16.67 -12.65
C PRO A 478 -14.00 16.29 -12.56
N MET A 479 -13.45 15.88 -13.69
CA MET A 479 -11.99 15.75 -13.82
C MET A 479 -11.36 17.11 -13.50
N PRO A 480 -10.21 17.17 -12.79
CA PRO A 480 -9.54 18.44 -12.52
C PRO A 480 -9.37 19.26 -13.80
N PHE A 481 -9.55 20.58 -13.67
CA PHE A 481 -9.57 21.58 -14.74
C PHE A 481 -10.82 21.60 -15.64
N ASN A 482 -11.74 20.64 -15.50
CA ASN A 482 -13.05 20.68 -16.16
C ASN A 482 -14.11 21.28 -15.23
N LYS A 483 -15.12 21.97 -15.79
CA LYS A 483 -16.28 22.47 -15.04
C LYS A 483 -17.36 21.40 -14.86
N SER A 484 -17.53 20.55 -15.86
CA SER A 484 -18.56 19.50 -15.95
C SER A 484 -18.20 18.54 -17.11
N PRO A 485 -18.89 17.39 -17.24
CA PRO A 485 -19.69 16.75 -16.20
C PRO A 485 -18.82 16.17 -15.08
N ASN A 486 -19.48 15.72 -14.00
CA ASN A 486 -18.81 14.86 -13.03
C ASN A 486 -18.34 13.57 -13.71
N VAL A 487 -17.17 13.08 -13.33
CA VAL A 487 -16.70 11.76 -13.76
C VAL A 487 -17.63 10.70 -13.16
N PRO A 488 -18.02 9.66 -13.92
CA PRO A 488 -18.86 8.59 -13.41
C PRO A 488 -18.30 7.99 -12.11
N ALA A 489 -19.18 7.75 -11.16
CA ALA A 489 -18.80 7.19 -9.87
C ALA A 489 -18.43 5.72 -9.98
N GLY A 490 -17.44 5.30 -9.18
CA GLY A 490 -17.11 3.90 -8.95
C GLY A 490 -18.22 3.14 -8.22
N ILE A 491 -17.97 1.87 -7.93
CA ILE A 491 -18.93 0.99 -7.28
C ILE A 491 -18.98 1.26 -5.78
N TYR A 492 -20.20 1.43 -5.27
CA TYR A 492 -20.47 1.46 -3.83
C TYR A 492 -21.34 0.26 -3.46
N ASP A 493 -20.97 -0.44 -2.39
CA ASP A 493 -21.72 -1.57 -1.85
C ASP A 493 -21.79 -1.47 -0.32
N ALA A 494 -22.96 -1.77 0.25
CA ALA A 494 -23.22 -1.63 1.69
C ALA A 494 -22.75 -0.29 2.31
N TYR A 495 -22.73 0.81 1.56
CA TYR A 495 -22.14 2.06 2.04
C TYR A 495 -22.89 2.61 3.27
N GLY A 496 -22.14 3.02 4.28
CA GLY A 496 -22.68 3.45 5.57
C GLY A 496 -22.94 2.31 6.56
N THR A 497 -22.65 1.05 6.21
CA THR A 497 -22.82 -0.12 7.09
C THR A 497 -21.67 -1.10 6.87
N SER A 498 -20.89 -1.41 7.89
CA SER A 498 -19.78 -2.36 7.74
C SER A 498 -20.26 -3.76 7.30
N VAL A 499 -19.43 -4.43 6.51
CA VAL A 499 -19.69 -5.76 5.97
C VAL A 499 -18.89 -6.86 6.66
N ILE A 500 -19.31 -8.12 6.47
CA ILE A 500 -18.52 -9.31 6.77
C ILE A 500 -17.90 -9.85 5.46
N PRO A 501 -16.61 -10.24 5.46
CA PRO A 501 -15.66 -10.22 6.58
C PRO A 501 -15.26 -8.79 7.00
N LYS A 502 -14.85 -8.64 8.28
CA LYS A 502 -14.42 -7.33 8.81
C LYS A 502 -13.23 -6.76 8.06
N SER A 503 -12.28 -7.62 7.69
CA SER A 503 -11.17 -7.30 6.80
C SER A 503 -11.17 -8.28 5.64
N LEU A 504 -11.05 -7.75 4.42
CA LEU A 504 -10.92 -8.53 3.20
C LEU A 504 -9.55 -9.21 3.14
N TYR A 505 -8.47 -8.49 3.44
CA TYR A 505 -7.10 -9.02 3.42
C TYR A 505 -6.94 -10.18 4.41
N LEU A 506 -7.39 -10.02 5.66
CA LEU A 506 -7.25 -11.06 6.68
C LEU A 506 -8.10 -12.28 6.35
N ALA A 507 -9.30 -12.09 5.79
CA ALA A 507 -10.11 -13.22 5.34
C ALA A 507 -9.44 -13.96 4.17
N GLN A 508 -8.92 -13.24 3.17
CA GLN A 508 -8.18 -13.82 2.05
C GLN A 508 -6.91 -14.56 2.51
N LEU A 509 -6.17 -13.98 3.45
CA LEU A 509 -4.97 -14.58 4.00
C LEU A 509 -5.29 -15.86 4.77
N ARG A 510 -6.35 -15.85 5.58
CA ARG A 510 -6.82 -17.04 6.30
C ARG A 510 -7.30 -18.13 5.35
N ASP A 511 -8.03 -17.77 4.31
CA ASP A 511 -8.50 -18.73 3.31
C ASP A 511 -7.33 -19.39 2.57
N ARG A 512 -6.24 -18.63 2.34
CA ARG A 512 -5.04 -19.12 1.67
C ARG A 512 -4.11 -19.95 2.56
N LEU A 513 -3.84 -19.49 3.79
CA LEU A 513 -2.78 -20.04 4.67
C LEU A 513 -3.26 -20.48 6.06
N GLY A 514 -4.54 -20.35 6.37
CA GLY A 514 -5.09 -20.69 7.68
C GLY A 514 -4.88 -19.61 8.74
N ALA A 515 -5.29 -19.92 9.98
CA ALA A 515 -5.31 -18.95 11.09
C ALA A 515 -3.91 -18.55 11.59
N GLU A 516 -2.94 -19.47 11.55
CA GLU A 516 -1.56 -19.20 11.98
C GLU A 516 -0.92 -18.04 11.22
N ALA A 517 -1.23 -17.92 9.91
CA ALA A 517 -0.77 -16.82 9.10
C ALA A 517 -1.27 -15.45 9.56
N LEU A 518 -2.42 -15.39 10.24
CA LEU A 518 -2.93 -14.16 10.86
C LEU A 518 -2.13 -13.83 12.12
N SER A 519 -1.89 -14.82 12.97
CA SER A 519 -1.10 -14.63 14.19
C SER A 519 0.33 -14.19 13.89
N ASN A 520 0.93 -14.71 12.81
CA ASN A 520 2.24 -14.28 12.31
C ASN A 520 2.33 -12.78 11.98
N ILE A 521 1.21 -12.14 11.65
CA ILE A 521 1.14 -10.71 11.33
C ILE A 521 0.35 -9.90 12.38
N GLY A 522 0.11 -10.49 13.57
CA GLY A 522 -0.47 -9.80 14.72
C GLY A 522 -1.99 -9.78 14.80
N TYR A 523 -2.69 -10.79 14.26
CA TYR A 523 -4.16 -10.90 14.28
C TYR A 523 -4.71 -12.23 14.80
#